data_AF-A0A803LSW4-F1
#
_entry.id   AF-A0A803LSW4-F1
#
_cell.length_a   1.000
_cell.length_b   1.000
_cell.length_c   1.000
_cell.angle_alpha   90.00
_cell.angle_beta   90.00
_cell.angle_gamma   90.00
#
_symmetry.space_group_name_H-M   'P 1'
#
loop_
_entity.id
_entity.type
_entity.pdbx_description
1 polymer ?
#
loop_
_entity_poly.entity_id
_entity_poly.type
_entity_poly.pdbx_seq_one_letter_code
_entity_poly.pdbx_strand_id
1 'polypeptide(L)'
;MHKVKVKCTEHSACSGEGVTVTIIDHCPGCRPSDMAHFDMSGKAFGAMAKYGLADQLRNAGNLYIQYQRVKCNYPGVPVAIRVDPGSNPHYFAFIIEYEDGEGIESVKLKQQYGGWIDAQRSWGADMGT
;
A
#
# COMPACT_ATOMS: atom_id res chain seq x y z
N MET A 1 -4.87 1.75 -3.53
CA MET A 1 -3.79 1.32 -2.59
C MET A 1 -4.10 -0.10 -2.12
N HIS A 2 -3.12 -0.92 -1.75
CA HIS A 2 -3.37 -2.29 -1.29
C HIS A 2 -3.14 -2.44 0.21
N LYS A 3 -3.97 -3.26 0.88
CA LYS A 3 -3.78 -3.63 2.28
C LYS A 3 -3.32 -5.08 2.40
N VAL A 4 -2.41 -5.32 3.34
CA VAL A 4 -1.87 -6.65 3.66
C VAL A 4 -1.95 -6.84 5.16
N LYS A 5 -2.41 -8.01 5.62
CA LYS A 5 -2.29 -8.42 7.02
C LYS A 5 -1.00 -9.19 7.19
N VAL A 6 -0.12 -8.70 8.06
CA VAL A 6 1.19 -9.29 8.39
C VAL A 6 1.20 -9.77 9.83
N LYS A 7 1.85 -10.90 10.11
CA LYS A 7 2.02 -11.42 11.48
C LYS A 7 3.37 -12.09 11.64
N CYS A 8 3.91 -12.09 12.86
CA CYS A 8 5.11 -12.82 13.23
C CYS A 8 4.80 -13.78 14.39
N THR A 9 5.54 -14.89 14.47
CA THR A 9 5.34 -15.95 15.47
C THR A 9 6.64 -16.41 16.14
N GLU A 10 7.76 -16.36 15.43
CA GLU A 10 9.01 -17.01 15.86
C GLU A 10 9.80 -16.23 16.91
N HIS A 11 9.72 -14.89 16.91
CA HIS A 11 10.45 -14.07 17.87
C HIS A 11 9.70 -13.97 19.19
N SER A 12 10.40 -14.02 20.34
CA SER A 12 9.78 -14.05 21.68
C SER A 12 8.87 -12.85 21.99
N ALA A 13 9.15 -11.70 21.36
CA ALA A 13 8.35 -10.49 21.45
C ALA A 13 7.12 -10.48 20.53
N CYS A 14 6.96 -11.43 19.59
CA CYS A 14 5.80 -11.50 18.71
C CYS A 14 4.52 -11.78 19.50
N SER A 15 3.45 -11.04 19.18
CA SER A 15 2.13 -11.27 19.75
C SER A 15 1.42 -12.49 19.15
N GLY A 16 1.78 -12.89 17.92
CA GLY A 16 1.04 -13.85 17.10
C GLY A 16 -0.16 -13.23 16.37
N GLU A 17 -0.56 -12.01 16.74
CA GLU A 17 -1.66 -11.28 16.12
C GLU A 17 -1.22 -10.60 14.81
N GLY A 18 -2.17 -10.49 13.88
CA GLY A 18 -1.89 -9.87 12.58
C GLY A 18 -2.23 -8.38 12.54
N VAL A 19 -1.32 -7.60 11.99
CA VAL A 19 -1.43 -6.15 11.78
C VAL A 19 -1.74 -5.88 10.32
N THR A 20 -2.74 -5.03 10.04
CA THR A 20 -3.02 -4.59 8.67
C THR A 20 -2.18 -3.36 8.33
N VAL A 21 -1.40 -3.47 7.26
CA VAL A 21 -0.54 -2.41 6.71
C VAL A 21 -1.03 -2.00 5.33
N THR A 22 -0.74 -0.76 4.94
CA THR A 22 -1.01 -0.24 3.58
C THR A 22 0.30 -0.22 2.79
N ILE A 23 0.28 -0.75 1.58
CA ILE A 23 1.43 -0.72 0.67
C ILE A 23 1.43 0.63 -0.05
N ILE A 24 2.45 1.45 0.23
CA ILE A 24 2.56 2.82 -0.29
C ILE A 24 3.88 3.09 -1.02
N ASP A 25 4.84 2.17 -0.93
CA ASP A 25 6.17 2.35 -1.51
C ASP A 25 6.71 1.03 -2.06
N HIS A 26 7.71 1.14 -2.93
CA HIS A 26 8.46 0.04 -3.47
C HIS A 26 9.91 0.14 -2.98
N CYS A 27 10.44 -0.94 -2.41
CA CYS A 27 11.87 -1.03 -2.11
C CYS A 27 12.59 -1.94 -3.13
N PRO A 28 13.32 -1.38 -4.11
CA PRO A 28 14.07 -2.16 -5.09
C PRO A 28 15.25 -2.93 -4.46
N GLY A 29 15.87 -2.37 -3.41
CA GLY A 29 17.08 -2.90 -2.78
C GLY A 29 16.86 -3.81 -1.58
N CYS A 30 15.62 -3.95 -1.09
CA CYS A 30 15.34 -4.71 0.14
C CYS A 30 15.23 -6.22 -0.08
N ARG A 31 15.53 -6.74 -1.28
CA ARG A 31 15.40 -8.17 -1.59
C ARG A 31 16.72 -8.91 -1.36
N PRO A 32 16.85 -9.76 -0.32
CA PRO A 32 17.96 -10.70 -0.22
C PRO A 32 17.79 -11.96 -1.10
N SER A 33 16.59 -12.23 -1.66
CA SER A 33 16.30 -13.40 -2.50
C SER A 33 14.99 -13.25 -3.30
N ASP A 34 14.59 -14.29 -4.06
CA ASP A 34 13.29 -14.42 -4.77
C ASP A 34 12.05 -14.48 -3.84
N MET A 35 12.21 -14.21 -2.55
CA MET A 35 11.13 -14.21 -1.57
C MET A 35 10.52 -12.81 -1.39
N ALA A 36 9.24 -12.76 -1.01
CA ALA A 36 8.59 -11.50 -0.66
C ALA A 36 9.28 -10.86 0.55
N HIS A 37 9.59 -9.56 0.45
CA HIS A 37 10.19 -8.77 1.52
C HIS A 37 9.34 -7.52 1.77
N PHE A 38 9.07 -7.24 3.05
CA PHE A 38 8.32 -6.07 3.49
C PHE A 38 9.24 -5.17 4.31
N ASP A 39 9.65 -4.05 3.72
CA ASP A 39 10.30 -2.98 4.46
C ASP A 39 9.22 -2.13 5.12
N MET A 40 9.08 -2.28 6.44
CA MET A 40 7.96 -1.73 7.19
C MET A 40 8.41 -0.54 8.02
N SER A 41 7.55 0.47 8.10
CA SER A 41 7.71 1.53 9.11
C SER A 41 7.87 0.93 10.52
N GLY A 42 8.67 1.56 11.37
CA GLY A 42 8.87 1.09 12.75
C GLY A 42 7.58 1.01 13.58
N LYS A 43 6.55 1.79 13.21
CA LYS A 43 5.20 1.70 13.78
C LYS A 43 4.51 0.39 13.41
N ALA A 44 4.50 0.04 12.13
CA ALA A 44 3.92 -1.22 11.66
C ALA A 44 4.67 -2.44 12.20
N PHE A 45 6.01 -2.38 12.18
CA PHE A 45 6.85 -3.46 12.69
C PHE A 45 6.61 -3.72 14.18
N GLY A 46 6.65 -2.65 15.00
CA GLY A 46 6.43 -2.75 16.44
C GLY A 46 5.01 -3.13 16.83
N ALA A 47 4.00 -2.87 15.99
CA ALA A 47 2.62 -3.25 16.25
C ALA A 47 2.39 -4.77 16.24
N MET A 48 3.30 -5.55 15.65
CA MET A 48 3.24 -7.02 15.72
C MET A 48 3.69 -7.57 17.09
N ALA A 49 4.27 -6.74 17.95
CA ALA A 49 4.80 -7.15 19.24
C ALA A 49 3.71 -7.32 20.30
N LYS A 50 4.03 -8.09 21.35
CA LYS A 50 3.30 -8.07 22.62
C LYS A 50 3.32 -6.65 23.22
N TYR A 51 2.33 -6.36 24.05
CA TYR A 51 2.24 -5.08 24.76
C TYR A 51 3.56 -4.80 25.52
N GLY A 52 4.11 -3.60 25.33
CA GLY A 52 5.37 -3.17 25.94
C GLY A 52 6.66 -3.68 25.28
N LEU A 53 6.60 -4.57 24.28
CA LEU A 53 7.79 -5.16 23.65
C LEU A 53 8.07 -4.65 22.22
N ALA A 54 7.48 -3.53 21.83
CA ALA A 54 7.61 -2.98 20.48
C ALA A 54 9.07 -2.63 20.11
N ASP A 55 9.83 -2.03 21.03
CA ASP A 55 11.25 -1.72 20.81
C ASP A 55 12.11 -2.97 20.74
N GLN A 56 11.84 -3.95 21.60
CA GLN A 56 12.53 -5.24 21.55
C GLN A 56 12.30 -5.93 20.20
N LEU A 57 11.07 -5.91 19.68
CA LEU A 57 10.78 -6.49 18.38
C LEU A 57 11.51 -5.70 17.27
N ARG A 58 11.42 -4.36 17.26
CA ARG A 58 12.14 -3.52 16.28
C ARG A 58 13.65 -3.79 16.26
N ASN A 59 14.25 -3.99 17.43
CA ASN A 59 15.68 -4.27 17.56
C ASN A 59 16.09 -5.65 16.99
N ALA A 60 15.14 -6.55 16.70
CA ALA A 60 15.43 -7.78 15.97
C ALA A 60 15.85 -7.52 14.51
N GLY A 61 15.49 -6.37 13.94
CA GLY A 61 15.83 -5.97 12.57
C GLY A 61 15.03 -6.76 11.52
N ASN A 62 15.41 -8.01 11.27
CA ASN A 62 14.78 -8.88 10.28
C ASN A 62 13.98 -10.00 10.94
N LEU A 63 12.77 -10.24 10.45
CA LEU A 63 11.87 -11.29 10.94
C LEU A 63 11.25 -12.07 9.79
N TYR A 64 11.07 -13.37 9.99
CA TYR A 64 10.15 -14.14 9.16
C TYR A 64 8.71 -13.80 9.56
N ILE A 65 7.89 -13.50 8.56
CA ILE A 65 6.49 -13.14 8.73
C ILE A 65 5.60 -14.02 7.87
N GLN A 66 4.34 -14.15 8.28
CA GLN A 66 3.26 -14.64 7.46
C GLN A 66 2.44 -13.44 6.98
N TYR A 67 1.96 -13.46 5.74
CA TYR A 67 1.22 -12.35 5.16
C TYR A 67 0.07 -12.82 4.26
N GLN A 68 -0.97 -12.00 4.17
CA GLN A 68 -2.13 -12.22 3.32
C GLN A 68 -2.66 -10.87 2.84
N ARG A 69 -2.98 -10.77 1.54
CA ARG A 69 -3.72 -9.60 1.01
C ARG A 69 -5.11 -9.55 1.62
N VAL A 70 -5.54 -8.36 2.01
CA VAL A 70 -6.88 -8.12 2.57
C VAL A 70 -7.55 -6.96 1.83
N LYS A 71 -8.88 -6.95 1.84
CA LYS A 71 -9.66 -5.85 1.26
C LYS A 71 -9.29 -4.52 1.89
N CYS A 72 -9.18 -3.50 1.06
CA CYS A 72 -9.11 -2.12 1.49
C CYS A 72 -10.46 -1.72 2.11
N ASN A 73 -10.39 -1.00 3.22
CA ASN A 73 -11.53 -0.47 3.95
C ASN A 73 -11.11 0.84 4.60
N TYR A 74 -11.71 1.95 4.19
CA TYR A 74 -11.47 3.31 4.67
C TYR A 74 -12.80 3.94 5.16
N PRO A 75 -13.29 3.53 6.36
CA PRO A 75 -14.60 3.96 6.84
C PRO A 75 -14.71 5.47 6.99
N GLY A 76 -15.75 6.05 6.40
CA GLY A 76 -16.00 7.50 6.47
C GLY A 76 -15.03 8.35 5.66
N VAL A 77 -14.14 7.75 4.87
CA VAL A 77 -13.22 8.46 3.97
C VAL A 77 -13.72 8.28 2.54
N PRO A 78 -14.07 9.36 1.82
CA PRO A 78 -14.46 9.25 0.43
C PRO A 78 -13.26 8.91 -0.45
N VAL A 79 -13.52 8.24 -1.57
CA VAL A 79 -12.56 8.12 -2.66
C VAL A 79 -12.16 9.53 -3.11
N ALA A 80 -10.85 9.77 -3.21
CA ALA A 80 -10.32 11.05 -3.63
C ALA A 80 -9.52 10.91 -4.93
N ILE A 81 -9.61 11.91 -5.80
CA ILE A 81 -8.77 12.05 -6.98
C ILE A 81 -7.85 13.23 -6.71
N ARG A 82 -6.54 12.97 -6.66
CA ARG A 82 -5.54 14.01 -6.55
C ARG A 82 -4.88 14.20 -7.90
N VAL A 83 -5.01 15.38 -8.47
CA VAL A 83 -4.40 15.75 -9.74
C VAL A 83 -2.95 16.15 -9.52
N ASP A 84 -2.04 15.64 -10.34
CA ASP A 84 -0.63 15.96 -10.25
C ASP A 84 -0.37 17.41 -10.67
N PRO A 85 0.48 18.17 -9.94
CA PRO A 85 0.76 19.57 -10.25
C PRO A 85 1.34 19.83 -11.65
N GLY A 86 1.91 18.81 -12.29
CA GLY A 86 2.42 18.89 -13.66
C GLY A 86 1.34 18.82 -14.75
N SER A 87 0.09 18.53 -14.37
CA SER A 87 -1.03 18.47 -15.30
C SER A 87 -1.31 19.83 -15.94
N ASN A 88 -1.66 19.80 -17.23
CA ASN A 88 -1.95 20.97 -18.06
C ASN A 88 -2.92 20.57 -19.20
N PRO A 89 -3.35 21.50 -20.07
CA PRO A 89 -4.32 21.17 -21.14
C PRO A 89 -3.90 20.08 -22.14
N HIS A 90 -2.62 19.69 -22.17
CA HIS A 90 -2.07 18.68 -23.07
C HIS A 90 -1.60 17.41 -22.35
N TYR A 91 -1.63 17.38 -21.02
CA TYR A 91 -1.18 16.24 -20.21
C TYR A 91 -1.95 16.20 -18.90
N PHE A 92 -2.58 15.08 -18.60
CA PHE A 92 -3.34 14.90 -17.37
C PHE A 92 -2.82 13.68 -16.62
N ALA A 93 -2.42 13.89 -15.37
CA ALA A 93 -1.98 12.86 -14.45
C ALA A 93 -2.67 13.02 -13.09
N PHE A 94 -2.99 11.89 -12.47
CA PHE A 94 -3.69 11.83 -11.20
C PHE A 94 -3.46 10.50 -10.48
N ILE A 95 -3.76 10.51 -9.17
CA ILE A 95 -3.81 9.32 -8.32
C ILE A 95 -5.21 9.20 -7.73
N ILE A 96 -5.72 7.96 -7.64
CA ILE A 96 -6.94 7.62 -6.90
C ILE A 96 -6.56 7.10 -5.51
N GLU A 97 -7.03 7.80 -4.48
CA GLU A 97 -6.77 7.49 -3.07
C GLU A 97 -8.04 6.94 -2.38
N TYR A 98 -7.82 6.17 -1.30
CA TYR A 98 -8.87 5.62 -0.44
C TYR A 98 -9.91 4.72 -1.13
N GLU A 99 -9.52 4.05 -2.21
CA GLU A 99 -10.38 3.04 -2.83
C GLU A 99 -10.52 1.80 -1.93
N ASP A 100 -11.78 1.40 -1.74
CA ASP A 100 -12.19 0.24 -0.96
C ASP A 100 -12.35 -0.99 -1.85
N GLY A 101 -12.19 -2.18 -1.25
CA GLY A 101 -12.32 -3.44 -1.97
C GLY A 101 -10.99 -4.03 -2.40
N GLU A 102 -10.95 -4.61 -3.59
CA GLU A 102 -9.81 -5.40 -4.05
C GLU A 102 -8.72 -4.55 -4.73
N GLY A 103 -9.03 -3.33 -5.18
CA GLY A 103 -8.12 -2.54 -5.98
C GLY A 103 -8.71 -2.18 -7.34
N ILE A 104 -8.04 -1.25 -8.01
CA ILE A 104 -8.44 -0.72 -9.31
C ILE A 104 -7.84 -1.57 -10.43
N GLU A 105 -8.70 -2.12 -11.29
CA GLU A 105 -8.28 -2.87 -12.49
C GLU A 105 -8.04 -1.94 -13.69
N SER A 106 -8.96 -0.99 -13.93
CA SER A 106 -8.84 0.00 -15.00
C SER A 106 -9.59 1.29 -14.65
N VAL A 107 -9.19 2.38 -15.29
CA VAL A 107 -9.85 3.69 -15.16
C VAL A 107 -10.10 4.25 -16.54
N LYS A 108 -11.28 4.84 -16.74
CA LYS A 108 -11.63 5.57 -17.96
C LYS A 108 -12.09 6.97 -17.61
N LEU A 109 -11.70 7.95 -18.42
CA LEU A 109 -12.13 9.33 -18.31
C LEU A 109 -13.18 9.64 -19.36
N LYS A 110 -14.29 10.25 -18.95
CA LYS A 110 -15.33 10.72 -19.85
C LYS A 110 -15.12 12.19 -20.18
N GLN A 111 -14.86 12.49 -21.45
CA GLN A 111 -14.81 13.87 -21.92
C GLN A 111 -16.23 14.46 -22.04
N GLN A 112 -16.36 15.76 -21.81
CA GLN A 112 -17.65 16.48 -21.90
C GLN A 112 -18.31 16.34 -23.27
N TYR A 113 -17.51 16.45 -24.35
CA TYR A 113 -17.98 16.38 -25.74
C TYR A 113 -17.39 15.19 -26.52
N GLY A 114 -16.75 14.24 -25.83
CA GLY A 114 -15.98 13.15 -26.44
C GLY A 114 -16.35 11.77 -25.92
N GLY A 115 -15.53 10.77 -26.26
CA GLY A 115 -15.69 9.39 -25.82
C GLY A 115 -15.20 9.13 -24.39
N TRP A 116 -15.20 7.85 -24.01
CA TRP A 116 -14.39 7.39 -22.90
C TRP A 116 -12.96 7.17 -23.39
N ILE A 117 -11.99 7.63 -22.62
CA ILE A 117 -10.56 7.42 -22.89
C ILE A 117 -10.00 6.58 -21.76
N ASP A 118 -9.23 5.53 -22.09
CA ASP A 118 -8.55 4.73 -21.08
C ASP A 118 -7.41 5.52 -20.45
N ALA A 119 -7.39 5.58 -19.11
CA ALA A 119 -6.25 6.11 -18.39
C ALA A 119 -5.18 5.02 -18.30
N GLN A 120 -3.93 5.39 -18.60
CA GLN A 120 -2.78 4.51 -18.53
C GLN A 120 -2.00 4.73 -17.24
N ARG A 121 -1.55 3.65 -16.63
CA ARG A 121 -0.67 3.70 -15.46
C ARG A 121 0.74 4.11 -15.90
N SER A 122 1.27 5.18 -15.31
CA SER A 122 2.61 5.69 -15.60
C SER A 122 3.66 5.02 -14.70
N TRP A 123 3.66 5.32 -13.41
CA TRP A 123 4.51 4.73 -12.37
C TRP A 123 3.77 4.71 -11.03
N GLY A 124 4.08 3.75 -10.15
CA GLY A 124 3.41 3.67 -8.85
C GLY A 124 1.90 3.52 -9.02
N ALA A 125 1.11 4.43 -8.42
CA ALA A 125 -0.34 4.50 -8.57
C ALA A 125 -0.81 5.66 -9.47
N ASP A 126 0.14 6.37 -10.11
CA ASP A 126 -0.13 7.48 -11.00
C ASP A 126 -0.71 6.98 -12.33
N MET A 127 -1.76 7.66 -12.79
CA MET A 127 -2.50 7.39 -14.00
C MET A 127 -2.60 8.65 -14.83
N GLY A 128 -2.57 8.52 -16.16
CA GLY A 128 -2.74 9.66 -17.05
C GLY A 128 -3.29 9.28 -18.42
N THR A 129 -3.39 10.28 -19.30
CA THR A 129 -3.78 10.14 -20.71
C THR A 129 -2.67 10.58 -21.64
#